data_AF-A0A0G0SC99-F1
#
_entry.id   AF-A0A0G0SC99-F1
#
_cell.length_a   1.000
_cell.length_b   1.000
_cell.length_c   1.000
_cell.angle_alpha   90.00
_cell.angle_beta   90.00
_cell.angle_gamma   90.00
#
_symmetry.space_group_name_H-M   'P 1'
#
loop_
_entity.id
_entity.type
_entity.pdbx_description
1 polymer ?
#
loop_
_entity_poly.entity_id
_entity_poly.type
_entity_poly.pdbx_seq_one_letter_code
_entity_poly.pdbx_strand_id
1 'polypeptide(L)'
;AYALGRRAKWKDYVDMYFIFKNFHSIAEVIGKAGEIFSSEFNEKIFRAQLAYFEDIDYTEQVVYRKGFEVDDDVVKTSLIDFSLSFNIKT
;
A
#
# COMPACT_ATOMS: atom_id res chain seq x y z
N ALA A 1 8.26 -6.58 -5.36
CA ALA A 1 6.84 -6.65 -5.00
C ALA A 1 6.06 -7.29 -6.15
N TYR A 2 5.69 -8.57 -5.98
CA TYR A 2 5.18 -9.43 -7.06
C TYR A 2 3.64 -9.36 -7.20
N ALA A 3 2.91 -9.01 -6.13
CA ALA A 3 1.45 -8.95 -6.12
C ALA A 3 0.88 -7.63 -6.68
N LEU A 4 1.34 -6.47 -6.18
CA LEU A 4 0.85 -5.15 -6.61
C LEU A 4 1.06 -4.89 -8.10
N GLY A 5 2.23 -5.29 -8.66
CA GLY A 5 2.54 -5.07 -10.07
C GLY A 5 1.89 -6.05 -11.07
N ARG A 6 1.26 -7.16 -10.62
CA ARG A 6 0.63 -8.16 -11.52
C ARG A 6 -0.88 -8.30 -11.33
N ARG A 7 -1.39 -7.88 -10.17
CA ARG A 7 -2.82 -7.85 -9.81
C ARG A 7 -3.13 -6.48 -9.23
N ALA A 8 -2.96 -5.43 -10.03
CA ALA A 8 -3.19 -4.05 -9.63
C ALA A 8 -4.70 -3.75 -9.51
N LYS A 9 -5.42 -4.41 -8.59
CA LYS A 9 -6.84 -4.15 -8.32
C LYS A 9 -6.96 -3.04 -7.28
N TRP A 10 -7.84 -2.07 -7.50
CA TRP A 10 -8.00 -0.93 -6.58
C TRP A 10 -8.26 -1.36 -5.13
N LYS A 11 -9.07 -2.40 -4.91
CA LYS A 11 -9.36 -2.93 -3.56
C LYS A 11 -8.09 -3.36 -2.79
N ASP A 12 -7.06 -3.86 -3.47
CA ASP A 12 -5.82 -4.31 -2.81
C ASP A 12 -5.04 -3.09 -2.27
N TYR A 13 -5.15 -1.93 -2.94
CA TYR A 13 -4.60 -0.66 -2.48
C TYR A 13 -5.40 -0.08 -1.31
N VAL A 14 -6.73 -0.21 -1.33
CA VAL A 14 -7.59 0.14 -0.19
C VAL A 14 -7.27 -0.72 1.04
N ASP A 15 -7.04 -2.02 0.86
CA ASP A 15 -6.60 -2.92 1.93
C ASP A 15 -5.26 -2.46 2.53
N MET A 16 -4.29 -2.09 1.67
CA MET A 16 -3.01 -1.53 2.13
C MET A 16 -3.20 -0.24 2.93
N TYR A 17 -4.10 0.65 2.50
CA TYR A 17 -4.42 1.88 3.25
C TYR A 17 -4.89 1.57 4.67
N PHE A 18 -5.80 0.62 4.85
CA PHE A 18 -6.29 0.27 6.19
C PHE A 18 -5.20 -0.42 7.03
N ILE A 19 -4.38 -1.27 6.43
CA ILE A 19 -3.22 -1.88 7.12
C ILE A 19 -2.29 -0.80 7.66
N PHE A 20 -1.89 0.16 6.80
CA PHE A 20 -0.96 1.22 7.18
C PHE A 20 -1.55 2.21 8.16
N LYS A 21 -2.83 2.53 8.02
CA LYS A 21 -3.51 3.50 8.89
C LYS A 21 -3.77 2.96 10.29
N ASN A 22 -4.14 1.68 10.41
CA ASN A 22 -4.74 1.16 11.65
C ASN A 22 -3.93 0.07 12.34
N PHE A 23 -3.00 -0.60 11.65
CA PHE A 23 -2.38 -1.83 12.16
C PHE A 23 -0.85 -1.79 12.19
N HIS A 24 -0.21 -1.54 11.04
CA HIS A 24 1.25 -1.60 10.93
C HIS A 24 1.76 -0.46 10.06
N SER A 25 2.75 0.28 10.54
CA SER A 25 3.44 1.28 9.72
C SER A 25 4.09 0.63 8.49
N ILE A 26 4.27 1.42 7.42
CA ILE A 26 4.97 0.94 6.21
C ILE A 26 6.39 0.44 6.54
N ALA A 27 7.06 1.03 7.55
CA ALA A 27 8.39 0.63 7.97
C ALA A 27 8.40 -0.76 8.62
N GLU A 28 7.41 -1.10 9.45
CA GLU A 28 7.24 -2.44 10.01
C GLU A 28 6.98 -3.47 8.91
N VAL A 29 6.12 -3.14 7.95
CA VAL A 29 5.80 -4.03 6.81
C VAL A 29 7.03 -4.25 5.93
N ILE A 30 7.79 -3.20 5.62
CA ILE A 30 9.04 -3.28 4.86
C ILE A 30 10.07 -4.14 5.58
N GLY A 31 10.26 -3.91 6.89
CA GLY A 31 11.18 -4.71 7.70
C GLY A 31 10.80 -6.18 7.67
N LYS A 32 9.51 -6.48 7.87
CA LYS A 32 9.02 -7.85 7.85
C LYS A 32 9.11 -8.51 6.48
N ALA A 33 8.82 -7.76 5.42
CA ALA A 33 8.98 -8.23 4.04
C ALA A 33 10.45 -8.53 3.72
N GLY A 34 11.37 -7.69 4.18
CA GLY A 34 12.82 -7.94 4.07
C GLY A 34 13.25 -9.22 4.78
N GLU A 35 12.73 -9.50 5.97
CA GLU A 35 13.00 -10.77 6.68
C GLU A 35 12.49 -11.99 5.91
N ILE A 36 11.26 -11.94 5.39
CA ILE A 36 10.60 -13.10 4.77
C ILE A 36 11.14 -13.37 3.37
N PHE A 37 11.34 -12.32 2.57
CA PHE A 37 11.66 -12.43 1.15
C PHE A 37 13.12 -12.11 0.84
N SER A 38 13.90 -11.63 1.82
CA SER A 38 15.35 -11.39 1.69
C SER A 38 15.69 -10.59 0.43
N SER A 39 16.55 -11.13 -0.45
CA SER A 39 16.98 -10.47 -1.70
C SER A 39 15.87 -10.26 -2.72
N GLU A 40 14.75 -10.98 -2.62
CA GLU A 40 13.62 -10.89 -3.54
C GLU A 40 12.72 -9.68 -3.24
N PHE A 41 12.92 -9.04 -2.07
CA PHE A 41 12.22 -7.82 -1.73
C PHE A 41 13.04 -6.58 -2.10
N ASN A 42 12.42 -5.71 -2.89
CA ASN A 42 12.97 -4.40 -3.23
C ASN A 42 12.05 -3.32 -2.67
N GLU A 43 12.51 -2.67 -1.60
CA GLU A 43 11.77 -1.59 -0.92
C GLU A 43 11.45 -0.43 -1.86
N LYS A 44 12.42 0.00 -2.69
CA LYS A 44 12.22 1.12 -3.62
C LYS A 44 11.10 0.84 -4.60
N ILE A 45 11.07 -0.38 -5.16
CA ILE A 45 10.00 -0.81 -6.08
C ILE A 45 8.66 -0.89 -5.33
N PHE A 46 8.64 -1.43 -4.11
CA PHE A 46 7.41 -1.51 -3.31
C PHE A 46 6.80 -0.13 -3.05
N ARG A 47 7.62 0.84 -2.61
CA ARG A 47 7.19 2.22 -2.38
C ARG A 47 6.70 2.89 -3.67
N ALA A 48 7.42 2.73 -4.77
CA ALA A 48 7.02 3.29 -6.06
C ALA A 48 5.66 2.72 -6.54
N GLN A 49 5.44 1.41 -6.39
CA GLN A 49 4.16 0.77 -6.74
C GLN A 49 3.00 1.25 -5.87
N LEU A 50 3.26 1.61 -4.60
CA LEU A 50 2.22 2.12 -3.70
C LEU A 50 1.70 3.51 -4.11
N ALA A 51 2.54 4.31 -4.77
CA ALA A 51 2.23 5.67 -5.20
C ALA A 51 1.92 5.79 -6.71
N TYR A 52 1.80 4.67 -7.42
CA TYR A 52 1.51 4.64 -8.85
C TYR A 52 0.10 4.08 -9.11
N PHE A 53 -0.77 4.90 -9.69
CA PHE A 53 -2.21 4.60 -9.81
C PHE A 53 -2.73 4.54 -11.25
N GLU A 54 -1.90 4.83 -12.25
CA GLU A 54 -2.33 4.92 -13.65
C GLU A 54 -2.75 3.56 -14.23
N ASP A 55 -2.04 2.48 -13.86
CA ASP A 55 -2.29 1.12 -14.35
C ASP A 55 -3.12 0.25 -13.39
N ILE A 56 -3.91 0.89 -12.51
CA ILE A 56 -4.81 0.18 -11.59
C ILE A 56 -6.15 -0.10 -12.26
N ASP A 57 -6.64 -1.30 -12.05
CA ASP A 57 -7.97 -1.73 -12.44
C ASP A 57 -9.01 -1.37 -11.35
N TYR A 58 -9.89 -0.43 -11.70
CA TYR A 58 -11.00 0.06 -10.88
C TYR A 58 -12.36 -0.57 -11.24
N THR A 59 -12.38 -1.57 -12.14
CA THR A 59 -13.64 -2.19 -12.59
C THR A 59 -14.37 -2.96 -11.49
N GLU A 60 -13.64 -3.47 -10.50
CA GLU A 60 -14.18 -4.10 -9.30
C GLU A 60 -14.47 -3.04 -8.23
N GLN A 61 -15.73 -2.91 -7.83
CA GLN A 61 -16.10 -2.00 -6.76
C GLN A 61 -15.57 -2.47 -5.41
N VAL A 62 -15.13 -1.52 -4.60
CA VAL A 62 -14.72 -1.79 -3.23
C VAL A 62 -15.96 -1.91 -2.35
N VAL A 63 -16.11 -3.07 -1.71
CA VAL A 63 -17.20 -3.32 -0.76
C VAL A 63 -16.69 -3.06 0.65
N TYR A 64 -17.15 -1.95 1.23
CA TYR A 64 -16.78 -1.55 2.58
C TYR A 64 -17.67 -2.18 3.64
N ARG A 65 -17.13 -2.34 4.85
CA ARG A 65 -17.96 -2.49 6.04
C ARG A 65 -18.63 -1.16 6.35
N LYS A 66 -19.86 -1.20 6.86
CA LYS A 66 -20.61 0.01 7.23
C LYS A 66 -19.79 0.91 8.17
N GLY A 67 -19.62 2.18 7.80
CA GLY A 67 -18.85 3.18 8.55
C GLY A 67 -17.35 3.21 8.23
N PHE A 68 -16.89 2.40 7.27
CA PHE A 68 -15.50 2.37 6.79
C PHE A 68 -15.39 2.84 5.34
N GLU A 69 -16.45 3.42 4.78
CA GLU A 69 -16.42 4.03 3.46
C GLU A 69 -15.40 5.18 3.45
N VAL A 70 -14.49 5.17 2.48
CA VAL A 70 -13.47 6.20 2.31
C VAL A 70 -13.43 6.60 0.84
N ASP A 71 -13.28 7.89 0.60
CA ASP A 71 -13.11 8.43 -0.73
C ASP A 71 -11.78 8.01 -1.35
N ASP A 72 -11.78 7.69 -2.65
CA ASP A 72 -10.59 7.20 -3.33
C ASP A 72 -9.43 8.19 -3.29
N ASP A 73 -9.70 9.50 -3.32
CA ASP A 73 -8.65 10.52 -3.27
C ASP A 73 -7.98 10.55 -1.89
N VAL A 74 -8.75 10.33 -0.82
CA VAL A 74 -8.20 10.21 0.54
C VAL A 74 -7.28 8.99 0.64
N VAL A 75 -7.68 7.87 0.04
CA VAL A 75 -6.84 6.65 -0.02
C VAL A 75 -5.56 6.95 -0.80
N LYS A 76 -5.66 7.50 -2.02
CA LYS A 76 -4.50 7.82 -2.88
C LYS A 76 -3.50 8.74 -2.20
N THR A 77 -3.96 9.87 -1.64
CA THR A 77 -3.07 10.81 -0.93
C THR A 77 -2.38 10.12 0.24
N SER A 78 -3.11 9.34 1.04
CA SER A 78 -2.51 8.62 2.17
C SER A 78 -1.47 7.60 1.73
N LEU A 79 -1.71 6.87 0.64
CA LEU A 79 -0.77 5.89 0.10
C LEU A 79 0.52 6.57 -0.42
N ILE A 80 0.41 7.75 -1.04
CA ILE A 80 1.57 8.58 -1.39
C ILE A 80 2.34 8.96 -0.12
N ASP A 81 1.65 9.47 0.90
CA ASP A 81 2.29 9.90 2.16
C ASP A 81 3.00 8.73 2.84
N PHE A 82 2.37 7.55 2.89
CA PHE A 82 3.00 6.34 3.42
C PHE A 82 4.25 5.98 2.60
N SER A 83 4.18 6.03 1.26
CA SER A 83 5.32 5.71 0.39
C SER A 83 6.54 6.61 0.65
N LEU A 84 6.31 7.86 1.05
CA LEU A 84 7.32 8.87 1.35
C LEU A 84 7.76 8.88 2.82
N SER A 85 7.06 8.16 3.70
CA SER A 85 7.41 8.11 5.12
C SER A 85 8.67 7.27 5.35
N PHE A 86 9.63 7.86 6.06
CA PHE A 86 10.85 7.22 6.53
C PHE A 86 10.89 7.25 8.05
N ASN A 87 11.31 6.15 8.68
CA ASN A 87 11.69 6.18 10.08
C ASN A 87 13.01 6.95 10.19
N ILE A 88 12.93 8.25 10.49
CA ILE A 88 14.10 8.97 10.99
C ILE A 88 14.33 8.42 12.39
N LYS A 89 15.30 7.50 12.53
CA LYS A 89 15.86 7.17 13.84
C LYS A 89 16.54 8.45 14.35
N THR A 90 15.85 9.22 15.19
CA THR A 90 16.50 10.13 16.15
C THR A 90 17.09 9.33 17.30
#